data_AF-A0A9E3GFF9-F1
#
_entry.id   AF-A0A9E3GFF9-F1
#
_cell.length_a   1.000
_cell.length_b   1.000
_cell.length_c   1.000
_cell.angle_alpha   90.00
_cell.angle_beta   90.00
_cell.angle_gamma   90.00
#
_symmetry.space_group_name_H-M   'P 1'
#
loop_
_entity.id
_entity.type
_entity.pdbx_description
1 polymer ?
#
loop_
_entity_poly.entity_id
_entity_poly.type
_entity_poly.pdbx_seq_one_letter_code
_entity_poly.pdbx_strand_id
1 'polypeptide(L)'
;TRLIFSILATGIAPWSFYQPATPGVRARAHYDGLPVDFVAEAVTTIGTQIASAADGYGGYHSFDVMNPHDDGVSLDTFVDWLVEAGHDVRRIDEYDEWLGRFTTALRALPEQQRQYSVLPLLNAYQEPAGPLHGAPAPTDVFRAAVQDAKIGADKDIPHLSAGLIDKYVTDLQLLGLF
;
A
#
# COMPACT_ATOMS: atom_id res chain seq x y z
N THR A 1 -2.18 -5.79 -3.00
CA THR A 1 -3.38 -6.50 -3.52
C THR A 1 -3.74 -7.80 -2.78
N ARG A 2 -2.83 -8.78 -2.57
CA ARG A 2 -3.16 -10.05 -1.88
C ARG A 2 -3.83 -9.88 -0.51
N LEU A 3 -3.36 -8.92 0.30
CA LEU A 3 -3.96 -8.61 1.60
C LEU A 3 -5.41 -8.10 1.45
N ILE A 4 -5.65 -7.12 0.58
CA ILE A 4 -7.00 -6.57 0.32
C ILE A 4 -7.96 -7.69 -0.10
N PHE A 5 -7.56 -8.52 -1.06
CA PHE A 5 -8.33 -9.70 -1.46
C PHE A 5 -8.65 -10.61 -0.26
N SER A 6 -7.66 -10.86 0.61
CA SER A 6 -7.81 -11.74 1.77
C SER A 6 -8.76 -11.16 2.81
N ILE A 7 -8.72 -9.84 3.04
CA ILE A 7 -9.64 -9.13 3.93
C ILE A 7 -11.06 -9.25 3.39
N LEU A 8 -11.28 -9.01 2.10
CA LEU A 8 -12.59 -9.12 1.47
C LEU A 8 -13.13 -10.56 1.49
N ALA A 9 -12.28 -11.55 1.18
CA ALA A 9 -12.68 -12.95 1.14
C ALA A 9 -12.99 -13.53 2.53
N THR A 10 -12.39 -12.99 3.59
CA THR A 10 -12.60 -13.47 4.97
C THR A 10 -13.56 -12.60 5.79
N GLY A 11 -13.82 -11.37 5.33
CA GLY A 11 -14.66 -10.39 6.03
C GLY A 11 -14.08 -9.89 7.35
N ILE A 12 -12.78 -10.09 7.62
CA ILE A 12 -12.16 -9.71 8.89
C ILE A 12 -10.81 -8.99 8.73
N ALA A 13 -10.61 -7.98 9.54
CA ALA A 13 -9.37 -7.21 9.68
C ALA A 13 -9.01 -7.06 11.18
N PRO A 14 -7.75 -6.80 11.53
CA PRO A 14 -7.42 -6.48 12.92
C PRO A 14 -7.94 -5.09 13.26
N TRP A 15 -8.00 -4.77 14.54
CA TRP A 15 -8.25 -3.40 14.97
C TRP A 15 -7.20 -2.43 14.45
N SER A 16 -5.93 -2.86 14.42
CA SER A 16 -4.80 -2.13 13.87
C SER A 16 -3.79 -3.11 13.29
N PHE A 17 -3.23 -2.81 12.12
CA PHE A 17 -2.05 -3.53 11.60
C PHE A 17 -0.74 -3.10 12.27
N TYR A 18 -0.79 -2.05 13.10
CA TYR A 18 0.38 -1.42 13.70
C TYR A 18 0.36 -1.49 15.23
N GLN A 19 1.55 -1.54 15.82
CA GLN A 19 1.73 -1.51 17.27
C GLN A 19 1.24 -0.16 17.82
N PRO A 20 0.37 -0.15 18.83
CA PRO A 20 -0.12 1.09 19.42
C PRO A 20 0.99 1.75 20.25
N ALA A 21 1.18 3.06 20.06
CA ALA A 21 2.05 3.85 20.95
C ALA A 21 1.44 4.06 22.35
N THR A 22 0.11 3.95 22.45
CA THR A 22 -0.64 4.05 23.71
C THR A 22 -1.77 3.03 23.67
N PRO A 23 -1.98 2.23 24.75
CA PRO A 23 -3.04 1.24 24.78
C PRO A 23 -4.41 1.85 24.42
N GLY A 24 -5.15 1.18 23.53
CA GLY A 24 -6.47 1.62 23.08
C GLY A 24 -6.49 2.71 22.01
N VAL A 25 -5.33 3.23 21.58
CA VAL A 25 -5.23 4.25 20.52
C VAL A 25 -4.48 3.67 19.32
N ARG A 26 -5.09 3.71 18.12
CA ARG A 26 -4.39 3.33 16.89
C ARG A 26 -3.22 4.28 16.65
N ALA A 27 -2.06 3.72 16.31
CA ALA A 27 -0.92 4.54 15.94
C ALA A 27 -1.20 5.25 14.61
N ARG A 28 -0.78 6.51 14.50
CA ARG A 28 -0.63 7.14 13.18
C ARG A 28 0.45 6.37 12.43
N ALA A 29 0.15 5.91 11.23
CA ALA A 29 1.08 5.16 10.41
C ALA A 29 0.96 5.58 8.94
N HIS A 30 1.99 5.29 8.16
CA HIS A 30 2.04 5.51 6.73
C HIS A 30 2.31 4.19 6.00
N TYR A 31 1.61 3.97 4.89
CA TYR A 31 1.90 2.89 3.95
C TYR A 31 2.73 3.43 2.79
N ASP A 32 4.01 3.05 2.77
CA ASP A 32 4.94 3.41 1.70
C ASP A 32 4.61 2.63 0.42
N GLY A 33 3.79 3.24 -0.42
CA GLY A 33 3.40 2.72 -1.72
C GLY A 33 3.05 3.84 -2.69
N LEU A 34 3.32 3.60 -3.98
CA LEU A 34 3.00 4.51 -5.07
C LEU A 34 2.17 3.82 -6.16
N PRO A 35 1.21 4.52 -6.79
CA PRO A 35 0.51 4.00 -7.95
C PRO A 35 1.49 3.68 -9.09
N VAL A 36 1.32 2.52 -9.72
CA VAL A 36 2.23 2.04 -10.78
C VAL A 36 2.29 2.97 -11.98
N ASP A 37 1.18 3.61 -12.34
CA ASP A 37 1.12 4.52 -13.48
C ASP A 37 1.98 5.77 -13.25
N PHE A 38 1.97 6.30 -12.02
CA PHE A 38 2.84 7.40 -11.62
C PHE A 38 4.32 6.99 -11.65
N VAL A 39 4.66 5.82 -11.12
CA VAL A 39 6.04 5.31 -11.13
C VAL A 39 6.54 5.14 -12.57
N ALA A 40 5.71 4.59 -13.46
CA ALA A 40 6.06 4.41 -14.87
C ALA A 40 6.27 5.75 -15.59
N GLU A 41 5.40 6.75 -15.36
CA GLU A 41 5.55 8.10 -15.89
C GLU A 41 6.84 8.75 -15.39
N ALA A 42 7.13 8.64 -14.09
CA ALA A 42 8.31 9.23 -13.49
C ALA A 42 9.61 8.63 -14.03
N VAL A 43 9.72 7.29 -14.08
CA VAL A 43 10.88 6.59 -14.64
C VAL A 43 11.11 7.01 -16.10
N THR A 44 10.04 7.06 -16.90
CA THR A 44 10.14 7.39 -18.33
C THR A 44 10.55 8.85 -18.54
N THR A 45 9.90 9.77 -17.84
CA THR A 45 10.11 11.22 -18.02
C THR A 45 11.49 11.64 -17.52
N ILE A 46 11.85 11.28 -16.28
CA ILE A 46 13.15 11.62 -15.68
C ILE A 46 14.28 10.94 -16.47
N GLY A 47 14.12 9.67 -16.83
CA GLY A 47 15.10 8.93 -17.62
C GLY A 47 15.36 9.57 -18.98
N THR A 48 14.31 10.02 -19.67
CA THR A 48 14.43 10.69 -20.98
C THR A 48 15.14 12.05 -20.84
N GLN A 49 14.80 12.84 -19.82
CA GLN A 49 15.46 14.13 -19.57
C GLN A 49 16.96 13.95 -19.33
N ILE A 50 17.35 13.01 -18.46
CA ILE A 50 18.75 12.69 -18.18
C ILE A 50 19.48 12.26 -19.46
N ALA A 51 18.86 11.38 -20.27
CA ALA A 51 19.45 10.92 -21.52
C ALA A 51 19.65 12.05 -22.53
N SER A 52 18.74 13.03 -22.57
CA SER A 52 18.78 14.17 -23.50
C SER A 52 19.72 15.31 -23.08
N ALA A 53 20.00 15.46 -21.79
CA ALA A 53 20.83 16.54 -21.25
C ALA A 53 22.34 16.23 -21.26
N ALA A 54 22.73 14.99 -21.56
CA ALA A 54 24.12 14.55 -21.51
C ALA A 54 24.90 14.93 -22.77
N ASP A 55 25.41 16.17 -22.82
CA ASP A 55 26.44 16.59 -23.77
C ASP A 55 27.81 15.99 -23.38
N GLY A 56 28.03 14.72 -23.72
CA GLY A 56 29.38 14.18 -23.91
C GLY A 56 29.97 13.28 -22.81
N TYR A 57 29.47 13.26 -21.58
CA TYR A 57 29.89 12.26 -20.56
C TYR A 57 28.71 11.90 -19.64
N GLY A 58 28.26 10.64 -19.72
CA GLY A 58 27.09 10.12 -19.02
C GLY A 58 27.26 10.08 -17.50
N GLY A 59 26.42 10.82 -16.79
CA GLY A 59 26.27 10.73 -15.35
C GLY A 59 25.42 9.52 -14.94
N TYR A 60 25.64 9.02 -13.72
CA TYR A 60 24.76 8.03 -13.09
C TYR A 60 23.88 8.73 -12.06
N HIS A 61 22.58 8.44 -12.08
CA HIS A 61 21.61 9.00 -11.15
C HIS A 61 20.89 7.85 -10.46
N SER A 62 20.76 7.96 -9.13
CA SER A 62 20.01 7.02 -8.31
C SER A 62 18.84 7.76 -7.66
N PHE A 63 17.68 7.12 -7.62
CA PHE A 63 16.45 7.68 -7.06
C PHE A 63 15.79 6.64 -6.16
N ASP A 64 15.47 7.04 -4.93
CA ASP A 64 14.65 6.27 -4.01
C ASP A 64 13.17 6.54 -4.29
N VAL A 65 12.54 5.66 -5.08
CA VAL A 65 11.14 5.78 -5.50
C VAL A 65 10.22 5.28 -4.38
N MET A 66 9.98 6.16 -3.41
CA MET A 66 9.15 5.90 -2.22
C MET A 66 8.11 7.00 -2.03
N ASN A 67 7.07 6.70 -1.25
CA ASN A 67 6.08 7.68 -0.82
C ASN A 67 6.56 8.37 0.48
N PRO A 68 6.87 9.68 0.46
CA PRO A 68 7.49 10.34 1.60
C PRO A 68 6.51 10.94 2.60
N HIS A 69 5.21 10.83 2.35
CA HIS A 69 4.22 11.59 3.08
C HIS A 69 4.02 11.07 4.50
N ASP A 70 4.11 11.95 5.51
CA ASP A 70 3.51 11.68 6.81
C ASP A 70 2.05 12.16 6.78
N ASP A 71 1.20 11.43 6.05
CA ASP A 71 -0.22 11.74 5.84
C ASP A 71 -1.16 10.95 6.77
N GLY A 72 -0.68 9.86 7.35
CA GLY A 72 -1.49 8.96 8.18
C GLY A 72 -2.31 7.97 7.38
N VAL A 73 -2.04 7.83 6.07
CA VAL A 73 -2.67 6.84 5.21
C VAL A 73 -1.95 5.50 5.37
N SER A 74 -2.64 4.50 5.90
CA SER A 74 -2.05 3.23 6.29
C SER A 74 -2.93 2.03 5.87
N LEU A 75 -2.50 0.80 6.20
CA LEU A 75 -3.34 -0.38 6.02
C LEU A 75 -4.66 -0.29 6.81
N ASP A 76 -4.68 0.41 7.95
CA ASP A 76 -5.91 0.62 8.72
C ASP A 76 -6.87 1.53 7.96
N THR A 77 -6.33 2.60 7.36
CA THR A 77 -7.08 3.51 6.49
C THR A 77 -7.64 2.78 5.27
N PHE A 78 -6.90 1.84 4.68
CA PHE A 78 -7.41 1.03 3.58
C PHE A 78 -8.62 0.20 4.00
N VAL A 79 -8.60 -0.37 5.21
CA VAL A 79 -9.76 -1.08 5.75
C VAL A 79 -10.92 -0.14 6.04
N ASP A 80 -10.65 1.08 6.54
CA ASP A 80 -11.69 2.10 6.71
C ASP A 80 -12.38 2.42 5.38
N TRP A 81 -11.61 2.64 4.30
CA TRP A 81 -12.16 2.87 2.97
C TRP A 81 -12.98 1.69 2.43
N LEU A 82 -12.54 0.44 2.68
CA LEU A 82 -13.33 -0.74 2.30
C LEU A 82 -14.69 -0.77 3.03
N VAL A 83 -14.71 -0.46 4.32
CA VAL A 83 -15.95 -0.41 5.11
C VAL A 83 -16.84 0.75 4.66
N GLU A 84 -16.27 1.93 4.42
CA GLU A 84 -16.98 3.10 3.91
C GLU A 84 -17.59 2.87 2.51
N ALA A 85 -16.92 2.08 1.67
CA ALA A 85 -17.42 1.62 0.37
C ALA A 85 -18.52 0.54 0.48
N GLY A 86 -18.86 0.10 1.69
CA GLY A 86 -19.96 -0.84 1.96
C GLY A 86 -19.56 -2.32 1.96
N HIS A 87 -18.27 -2.64 1.98
CA HIS A 87 -17.82 -4.03 2.14
C HIS A 87 -17.99 -4.50 3.59
N ASP A 88 -18.49 -5.72 3.76
CA ASP A 88 -18.68 -6.34 5.09
C ASP A 88 -17.33 -6.80 5.66
N VAL A 89 -16.61 -5.86 6.28
CA VAL A 89 -15.34 -6.11 6.95
C VAL A 89 -15.47 -5.77 8.43
N ARG A 90 -15.45 -6.79 9.27
CA ARG A 90 -15.47 -6.65 10.72
C ARG A 90 -14.05 -6.55 11.28
N ARG A 91 -13.84 -5.61 12.20
CA ARG A 91 -12.60 -5.55 12.99
C ARG A 91 -12.64 -6.45 14.22
N ILE A 92 -11.50 -7.07 14.51
CA ILE A 92 -11.25 -7.87 15.71
C ILE A 92 -10.21 -7.14 16.55
N ASP A 93 -10.53 -6.91 17.83
CA ASP A 93 -9.75 -6.04 18.71
C ASP A 93 -8.34 -6.59 18.99
N GLU A 94 -8.24 -7.86 19.35
CA GLU A 94 -6.98 -8.51 19.66
C GLU A 94 -6.29 -9.03 18.38
N TYR A 95 -5.05 -8.60 18.15
CA TYR A 95 -4.31 -8.93 16.92
C TYR A 95 -4.08 -10.44 16.78
N ASP A 96 -3.72 -11.14 17.86
CA ASP A 96 -3.50 -12.59 17.84
C ASP A 96 -4.80 -13.36 17.57
N GLU A 97 -5.93 -12.86 18.09
CA GLU A 97 -7.24 -13.42 17.80
C GLU A 97 -7.61 -13.23 16.33
N TRP A 98 -7.39 -12.03 15.79
CA TRP A 98 -7.56 -11.76 14.37
C TRP A 98 -6.70 -12.71 13.54
N LEU A 99 -5.40 -12.79 13.84
CA LEU A 99 -4.45 -13.59 13.06
C LEU A 99 -4.84 -15.07 13.05
N GLY A 100 -5.24 -15.63 14.19
CA GLY A 100 -5.72 -17.02 14.29
C GLY A 100 -6.97 -17.28 13.45
N ARG A 101 -7.97 -16.39 13.54
CA ARG A 101 -9.21 -16.50 12.76
C ARG A 101 -8.98 -16.29 11.27
N PHE A 102 -8.19 -15.29 10.93
CA PHE A 102 -7.81 -14.94 9.56
C PHE A 102 -7.08 -16.11 8.91
N THR A 103 -6.05 -16.67 9.55
CA THR A 103 -5.34 -17.85 9.05
C THR A 103 -6.26 -19.03 8.79
N THR A 104 -7.20 -19.28 9.71
CA THR A 104 -8.16 -20.38 9.60
C THR A 104 -9.10 -20.16 8.41
N ALA A 105 -9.64 -18.95 8.26
CA ALA A 105 -10.50 -18.58 7.15
C ALA A 105 -9.78 -18.69 5.79
N LEU A 106 -8.53 -18.20 5.70
CA LEU A 106 -7.72 -18.31 4.47
C LEU A 106 -7.46 -19.76 4.05
N ARG A 107 -7.22 -20.65 5.01
CA ARG A 107 -7.04 -22.09 4.74
C ARG A 107 -8.34 -22.73 4.25
N ALA A 108 -9.49 -22.28 4.73
CA ALA A 108 -10.80 -22.78 4.35
C ALA A 108 -11.29 -22.28 2.97
N LEU A 109 -10.66 -21.26 2.39
CA LEU A 109 -11.02 -20.76 1.05
C LEU A 109 -10.91 -21.86 -0.02
N PRO A 110 -11.72 -21.80 -1.10
CA PRO A 110 -11.53 -22.63 -2.29
C PRO A 110 -10.10 -22.51 -2.83
N GLU A 111 -9.54 -23.59 -3.40
CA GLU A 111 -8.15 -23.65 -3.89
C GLU A 111 -7.81 -22.45 -4.78
N GLN A 112 -8.69 -22.14 -5.74
CA GLN A 112 -8.49 -21.05 -6.69
C GLN A 112 -8.40 -19.68 -6.00
N GLN A 113 -9.13 -19.45 -4.91
CA GLN A 113 -9.06 -18.20 -4.13
C GLN A 113 -7.85 -18.21 -3.19
N ARG A 114 -7.58 -19.34 -2.54
CA ARG A 114 -6.49 -19.49 -1.57
C ARG A 114 -5.12 -19.19 -2.17
N GLN A 115 -4.86 -19.58 -3.42
CA GLN A 115 -3.59 -19.26 -4.10
C GLN A 115 -3.34 -17.75 -4.28
N TYR A 116 -4.39 -16.93 -4.39
CA TYR A 116 -4.30 -15.47 -4.51
C TYR A 116 -4.35 -14.76 -3.14
N SER A 117 -4.64 -15.49 -2.08
CA SER A 117 -4.65 -14.96 -0.71
C SER A 117 -3.26 -14.60 -0.19
N VAL A 118 -3.19 -13.90 0.93
CA VAL A 118 -1.95 -13.56 1.62
C VAL A 118 -1.35 -14.75 2.36
N LEU A 119 -1.98 -15.93 2.36
CA LEU A 119 -1.55 -17.11 3.10
C LEU A 119 -0.06 -17.48 2.91
N PRO A 120 0.54 -17.45 1.70
CA PRO A 120 1.97 -17.72 1.53
C PRO A 120 2.89 -16.65 2.12
N LEU A 121 2.37 -15.45 2.37
CA LEU A 121 3.07 -14.28 2.90
C LEU A 121 2.67 -13.97 4.34
N LEU A 122 1.91 -14.86 4.98
CA LEU A 122 1.34 -14.63 6.31
C LEU A 122 2.40 -14.42 7.39
N ASN A 123 3.63 -14.93 7.16
CA ASN A 123 4.77 -14.69 8.04
C ASN A 123 5.05 -13.18 8.27
N ALA A 124 4.76 -12.33 7.27
CA ALA A 124 4.95 -10.88 7.38
C ALA A 124 3.94 -10.20 8.34
N TYR A 125 2.91 -10.92 8.77
CA TYR A 125 1.83 -10.41 9.63
C TYR A 125 1.78 -11.14 10.99
N GLN A 126 2.84 -11.87 11.36
CA GLN A 126 2.88 -12.59 12.65
C GLN A 126 2.76 -11.66 13.85
N GLU A 127 3.27 -10.44 13.72
CA GLU A 127 3.18 -9.40 14.73
C GLU A 127 2.70 -8.10 14.06
N PRO A 128 2.02 -7.20 14.81
CA PRO A 128 1.73 -5.87 14.31
C PRO A 128 3.04 -5.14 13.94
N ALA A 129 3.03 -4.42 12.83
CA ALA A 129 4.19 -3.69 12.35
C ALA A 129 4.49 -2.45 13.21
N GLY A 130 5.74 -2.01 13.24
CA GLY A 130 6.06 -0.67 13.72
C GLY A 130 5.48 0.39 12.78
N PRO A 131 4.77 1.43 13.29
CA PRO A 131 4.23 2.48 12.45
C PRO A 131 5.36 3.30 11.81
N LEU A 132 5.21 3.65 10.54
CA LEU A 132 6.07 4.61 9.84
C LEU A 132 5.43 5.99 9.81
N HIS A 133 6.25 7.03 9.80
CA HIS A 133 5.85 8.44 9.68
C HIS A 133 6.54 9.02 8.44
N GLY A 134 6.03 8.69 7.26
CA GLY A 134 6.67 8.96 5.97
C GLY A 134 7.61 7.84 5.51
N ALA A 135 8.49 8.16 4.56
CA ALA A 135 9.42 7.20 3.97
C ALA A 135 10.55 6.81 4.95
N PRO A 136 10.99 5.54 4.94
CA PRO A 136 12.10 5.07 5.77
C PRO A 136 13.48 5.52 5.24
N ALA A 137 13.54 6.01 4.00
CA ALA A 137 14.76 6.51 3.37
C ALA A 137 14.57 7.93 2.82
N PRO A 138 15.66 8.70 2.62
CA PRO A 138 15.58 10.02 2.00
C PRO A 138 15.04 9.96 0.58
N THR A 139 14.09 10.83 0.26
CA THR A 139 13.41 10.87 -1.06
C THR A 139 13.59 12.22 -1.77
N ASP A 140 14.39 13.12 -1.19
CA ASP A 140 14.50 14.52 -1.65
C ASP A 140 14.88 14.62 -3.13
N VAL A 141 15.81 13.77 -3.58
CA VAL A 141 16.29 13.76 -4.97
C VAL A 141 15.19 13.34 -5.94
N PHE A 142 14.44 12.29 -5.60
CA PHE A 142 13.34 11.82 -6.43
C PHE A 142 12.19 12.83 -6.45
N ARG A 143 11.81 13.35 -5.29
CA ARG A 143 10.75 14.35 -5.18
C ARG A 143 11.07 15.62 -5.96
N ALA A 144 12.29 16.13 -5.86
CA ALA A 144 12.72 17.30 -6.61
C ALA A 144 12.65 17.05 -8.13
N ALA A 145 13.08 15.88 -8.61
CA ALA A 145 12.98 15.53 -10.03
C ALA A 145 11.53 15.42 -10.51
N VAL A 146 10.64 14.83 -9.70
CA VAL A 146 9.20 14.77 -9.97
C VAL A 146 8.59 16.17 -10.10
N GLN A 147 8.92 17.07 -9.17
CA GLN A 147 8.41 18.43 -9.14
C GLN A 147 8.92 19.28 -10.32
N ASP A 148 10.22 19.17 -10.64
CA ASP A 148 10.83 19.88 -11.76
C ASP A 148 10.23 19.45 -13.10
N ALA A 149 10.06 18.14 -13.30
CA ALA A 149 9.42 17.57 -14.47
C ALA A 149 7.88 17.69 -14.46
N LYS A 150 7.28 18.16 -13.36
CA LYS A 150 5.83 18.33 -13.16
C LYS A 150 5.03 17.04 -13.43
N ILE A 151 5.56 15.91 -12.97
CA ILE A 151 4.99 14.59 -13.18
C ILE A 151 3.75 14.38 -12.30
N GLY A 152 2.71 13.75 -12.85
CA GLY A 152 1.46 13.47 -12.14
C GLY A 152 0.53 14.67 -11.98
N ALA A 153 -0.70 14.41 -11.53
CA ALA A 153 -1.75 15.43 -11.40
C ALA A 153 -1.38 16.56 -10.42
N ASP A 154 -0.74 16.20 -9.32
CA ASP A 154 -0.34 17.12 -8.27
C ASP A 154 1.00 17.82 -8.56
N LYS A 155 1.68 17.41 -9.64
CA LYS A 155 3.07 17.84 -9.96
C LYS A 155 4.02 17.60 -8.79
N ASP A 156 3.74 16.55 -8.03
CA ASP A 156 4.48 16.06 -6.86
C ASP A 156 4.19 14.56 -6.71
N ILE A 157 4.88 13.91 -5.78
CA ILE A 157 4.62 12.52 -5.43
C ILE A 157 3.18 12.42 -4.88
N PRO A 158 2.31 11.55 -5.43
CA PRO A 158 0.90 11.50 -5.05
C PRO A 158 0.70 10.85 -3.68
N HIS A 159 -0.39 11.23 -3.01
CA HIS A 159 -0.93 10.48 -1.88
C HIS A 159 -1.74 9.27 -2.37
N LEU A 160 -1.85 8.25 -1.52
CA LEU A 160 -2.79 7.15 -1.77
C LEU A 160 -4.21 7.58 -1.39
N SER A 161 -5.20 7.10 -2.14
CA SER A 161 -6.59 7.51 -1.99
C SER A 161 -7.54 6.32 -1.97
N ALA A 162 -8.75 6.54 -1.46
CA ALA A 162 -9.84 5.56 -1.49
C ALA A 162 -10.10 5.03 -2.91
N GLY A 163 -10.06 5.92 -3.92
CA GLY A 163 -10.28 5.53 -5.32
C GLY A 163 -9.27 4.51 -5.85
N LEU A 164 -8.03 4.48 -5.34
CA LEU A 164 -7.07 3.41 -5.67
C LEU A 164 -7.50 2.07 -5.07
N ILE A 165 -8.01 2.07 -3.84
CA ILE A 165 -8.49 0.85 -3.18
C ILE A 165 -9.75 0.34 -3.89
N ASP A 166 -10.68 1.23 -4.24
CA ASP A 166 -11.89 0.89 -5.03
C ASP A 166 -11.54 0.27 -6.38
N LYS A 167 -10.49 0.77 -7.05
CA LYS A 167 -9.98 0.16 -8.27
C LYS A 167 -9.55 -1.29 -8.03
N TYR A 168 -8.79 -1.57 -6.95
CA TYR A 168 -8.38 -2.94 -6.65
C TYR A 168 -9.56 -3.87 -6.40
N VAL A 169 -10.60 -3.39 -5.71
CA VAL A 169 -11.85 -4.15 -5.52
C VAL A 169 -12.48 -4.47 -6.89
N THR A 170 -12.65 -3.45 -7.73
CA THR A 170 -13.26 -3.57 -9.06
C THR A 170 -12.47 -4.56 -9.93
N ASP A 171 -11.15 -4.46 -9.96
CA ASP A 171 -10.28 -5.33 -10.75
C ASP A 171 -10.37 -6.80 -10.28
N LEU A 172 -10.44 -7.03 -8.96
CA LEU A 172 -10.58 -8.38 -8.41
C LEU A 172 -11.94 -9.01 -8.75
N GLN A 173 -13.02 -8.22 -8.77
CA GLN A 173 -14.34 -8.67 -9.25
C GLN A 173 -14.33 -9.01 -10.73
N LEU A 174 -13.70 -8.17 -11.56
CA LEU A 174 -13.57 -8.42 -13.00
C LEU A 174 -12.76 -9.69 -13.30
N LEU A 175 -11.81 -10.04 -12.43
CA LEU A 175 -11.04 -11.28 -12.51
C LEU A 175 -11.77 -12.51 -11.94
N GLY A 176 -12.99 -12.34 -11.40
CA GLY A 176 -13.80 -13.43 -10.84
C GLY A 176 -13.21 -14.05 -9.58
N LEU A 177 -12.44 -13.29 -8.80
CA LEU A 177 -11.77 -13.79 -7.59
C LEU A 177 -12.65 -13.72 -6.35
N PHE A 178 -13.67 -12.87 -6.34
CA PHE A 178 -14.74 -12.87 -5.34
C PHE A 178 -16.07 -12.41 -5.95
#